data_AF-A0A9X2RZU8-F1
#
_entry.id   AF-A0A9X2RZU8-F1
#
_cell.length_a   1.000
_cell.length_b   1.000
_cell.length_c   1.000
_cell.angle_alpha   90.00
_cell.angle_beta   90.00
_cell.angle_gamma   90.00
#
_symmetry.space_group_name_H-M   'P 1'
#
loop_
_entity.id
_entity.type
_entity.pdbx_description
1 polymer ?
#
loop_
_entity_poly.entity_id
_entity_poly.type
_entity_poly.pdbx_seq_one_letter_code
_entity_poly.pdbx_strand_id
1 'polypeptide(L)'
;MDAPAPAGVNGPEGGFVDWPSIDWDQAEKDVRRLRQRIFTASKEGDLTKVRNLQKLMLRSLNNTLVSVRRVTEINAGRKTAGIDD
;
A
#
# COMPACT_ATOMS: atom_id res chain seq x y z
N MET A 1 -26.99 -27.88 -29.25
CA MET A 1 -26.76 -28.17 -27.82
C MET A 1 -25.92 -27.03 -27.30
N ASP A 2 -26.58 -25.95 -26.88
CA ASP A 2 -25.92 -24.78 -26.33
C ASP A 2 -25.58 -25.05 -24.86
N ALA A 3 -24.28 -25.02 -24.54
CA ALA A 3 -23.82 -25.08 -23.16
C ALA A 3 -23.80 -23.65 -22.59
N PRO A 4 -24.39 -23.40 -21.40
CA PRO A 4 -24.39 -22.07 -20.80
C PRO A 4 -23.01 -21.69 -20.23
N ALA A 5 -22.74 -20.39 -20.27
CA ALA A 5 -21.52 -19.70 -19.85
C ALA A 5 -21.00 -20.09 -18.45
N PRO A 6 -19.67 -20.01 -18.21
CA PRO A 6 -19.12 -20.21 -16.87
C PRO A 6 -19.63 -19.13 -15.90
N ALA A 7 -20.20 -19.63 -14.82
CA ALA A 7 -20.77 -18.88 -13.72
C ALA A 7 -19.74 -17.97 -13.02
N GLY A 8 -20.18 -16.74 -12.75
CA GLY A 8 -19.94 -16.02 -11.49
C GLY A 8 -18.52 -16.00 -10.95
N VAL A 9 -17.65 -15.17 -11.54
CA VAL A 9 -16.50 -14.62 -10.84
C VAL A 9 -17.00 -13.67 -9.74
N ASN A 10 -17.16 -14.18 -8.52
CA ASN A 10 -17.32 -13.38 -7.32
C ASN A 10 -15.98 -12.73 -6.95
N GLY A 11 -15.49 -11.83 -7.81
CA GLY A 11 -14.45 -10.87 -7.44
C GLY A 11 -15.11 -9.71 -6.70
N PRO A 12 -14.45 -9.08 -5.70
CA PRO A 12 -15.01 -7.90 -5.06
C PRO A 12 -15.27 -6.83 -6.13
N GLU A 13 -16.51 -6.33 -6.20
CA GLU A 13 -16.92 -5.19 -7.05
C GLU A 13 -16.30 -3.86 -6.57
N GLY A 14 -15.03 -3.89 -6.14
CA GLY A 14 -14.22 -2.72 -5.94
C GLY A 14 -13.52 -2.44 -7.26
N GLY A 15 -13.92 -1.36 -7.94
CA GLY A 15 -13.36 -0.96 -9.23
C GLY A 15 -11.85 -1.13 -9.28
N PHE A 16 -11.36 -1.78 -10.34
CA PHE A 16 -9.94 -1.98 -10.57
C PHE A 16 -9.23 -0.63 -10.40
N VAL A 17 -8.29 -0.56 -9.45
CA VAL A 17 -7.36 0.56 -9.40
C VAL A 17 -6.55 0.46 -10.69
N ASP A 18 -6.73 1.43 -11.58
CA ASP A 18 -6.01 1.50 -12.84
C ASP A 18 -4.53 1.77 -12.54
N TRP A 19 -3.76 0.69 -12.41
CA TRP A 19 -2.38 0.71 -11.92
C TRP A 19 -1.46 1.68 -12.68
N PRO A 20 -1.55 1.76 -14.03
CA PRO A 20 -0.82 2.76 -14.81
C PRO A 20 -1.27 4.21 -14.57
N SER A 21 -2.50 4.46 -14.11
CA SER A 21 -3.04 5.81 -13.91
C SER A 21 -2.71 6.40 -12.53
N ILE A 22 -2.06 5.63 -11.65
CA ILE A 22 -1.67 6.10 -10.32
C ILE A 22 -0.56 7.15 -10.45
N ASP A 23 -0.76 8.32 -9.84
CA ASP A 23 0.31 9.29 -9.63
C ASP A 23 1.25 8.80 -8.52
N TRP A 24 2.26 8.04 -8.94
CA TRP A 24 3.25 7.45 -8.04
C TRP A 24 4.12 8.48 -7.33
N ASP A 25 4.48 9.57 -8.00
CA ASP A 25 5.31 10.62 -7.43
C ASP A 25 4.56 11.33 -6.29
N GLN A 26 3.26 11.61 -6.49
CA GLN A 26 2.43 12.17 -5.44
C GLN A 26 2.24 11.20 -4.27
N ALA A 27 1.99 9.92 -4.54
CA ALA A 27 1.87 8.91 -3.50
C ALA A 27 3.14 8.78 -2.64
N GLU A 28 4.31 8.75 -3.27
CA GLU A 28 5.61 8.70 -2.59
C GLU A 28 5.90 9.96 -1.77
N LYS A 29 5.60 11.15 -2.33
CA LYS A 29 5.72 12.44 -1.63
C LYS A 29 4.89 12.46 -0.35
N ASP A 30 3.66 11.97 -0.39
CA ASP A 30 2.78 11.94 0.78
C ASP A 30 3.26 10.97 1.86
N VAL A 31 3.72 9.78 1.45
CA VAL A 31 4.35 8.81 2.38
C VAL A 31 5.60 9.41 3.02
N ARG A 32 6.46 10.08 2.24
CA ARG A 32 7.67 10.74 2.74
C ARG A 32 7.33 11.84 3.74
N ARG A 33 6.33 12.67 3.46
CA ARG A 33 5.86 13.72 4.38
C ARG A 33 5.35 13.13 5.70
N LEU A 34 4.56 12.05 5.65
CA LEU A 34 4.08 11.38 6.86
C LEU A 34 5.24 10.81 7.70
N ARG A 35 6.20 10.13 7.07
CA ARG A 35 7.40 9.62 7.75
C ARG A 35 8.21 10.76 8.39
N GLN A 36 8.39 11.87 7.69
CA GLN A 36 9.09 13.04 8.21
C GLN A 36 8.38 13.62 9.44
N ARG A 37 7.04 13.74 9.40
CA ARG A 37 6.23 14.22 10.54
C ARG A 37 6.34 13.29 11.73
N ILE A 38 6.33 11.97 11.52
CA ILE A 38 6.54 10.98 12.57
C ILE A 38 7.92 11.17 13.19
N PHE A 39 8.97 11.27 12.36
CA PHE A 39 10.33 11.48 12.84
C PHE A 39 10.47 12.76 13.66
N THR A 40 9.94 13.88 13.18
CA THR A 40 9.96 15.16 13.89
C THR A 40 9.22 15.06 15.22
N ALA A 41 8.00 14.52 15.25
CA ALA A 41 7.25 14.34 16.50
C ALA A 41 7.97 13.42 17.49
N SER A 42 8.62 12.35 17.01
CA SER A 42 9.45 11.47 17.84
C SER A 42 10.66 12.20 18.43
N LYS A 43 11.30 13.10 17.67
CA LYS A 43 12.42 13.93 18.15
C LYS A 43 11.99 14.96 19.19
N GLU A 44 10.78 15.50 19.05
CA GLU A 44 10.16 16.43 20.00
C GLU A 44 9.66 15.73 21.28
N GLY A 45 9.62 14.40 21.30
CA GLY A 45 9.06 13.62 22.43
C GLY A 45 7.54 13.60 22.48
N ASP A 46 6.85 14.09 21.45
CA ASP A 46 5.38 14.10 21.38
C ASP A 46 4.83 12.73 20.97
N LEU A 47 4.79 11.81 21.94
CA LEU A 47 4.34 10.43 21.74
C LEU A 47 2.87 10.34 21.32
N THR A 48 2.03 11.29 21.70
CA THR A 48 0.61 11.33 21.30
C THR A 48 0.49 11.60 19.80
N LYS A 49 1.22 12.60 19.31
CA LYS A 49 1.28 12.93 17.88
C LYS A 49 1.91 11.81 17.06
N VAL A 50 2.97 11.16 17.56
CA VAL A 50 3.56 9.97 16.91
C VAL A 50 2.51 8.88 16.71
N ARG A 51 1.76 8.50 17.75
CA ARG A 51 0.72 7.47 17.65
C ARG A 51 -0.37 7.84 16.67
N ASN A 52 -0.82 9.10 16.67
CA ASN A 52 -1.83 9.58 15.73
C ASN A 52 -1.35 9.56 14.28
N LEU A 53 -0.10 9.95 14.03
CA LEU A 53 0.51 9.92 12.70
C LEU A 53 0.77 8.50 12.21
N GLN A 54 1.19 7.58 13.08
CA GLN A 54 1.31 6.16 12.74
C GLN A 54 -0.04 5.55 12.38
N LYS A 55 -1.10 5.83 13.16
CA LYS A 55 -2.47 5.43 12.80
C LYS A 55 -2.89 5.99 11.44
N LEU A 56 -2.58 7.26 11.15
CA LEU A 56 -2.82 7.88 9.85
C LEU A 56 -2.05 7.19 8.72
N MET A 57 -0.80 6.83 8.95
CA MET A 57 0.03 6.13 7.96
C MET A 57 -0.53 4.73 7.63
N LEU A 58 -0.98 3.98 8.64
CA LEU A 58 -1.55 2.64 8.46
C LEU A 58 -2.86 2.64 7.63
N ARG A 59 -3.65 3.72 7.71
CA ARG A 59 -4.92 3.86 6.97
C ARG A 59 -4.79 4.63 5.65
N SER A 60 -3.58 5.00 5.24
CA SER A 60 -3.34 5.79 4.03
C SER A 60 -3.30 4.91 2.79
N LEU A 61 -4.15 5.19 1.81
CA LEU A 61 -4.14 4.52 0.50
C LEU A 61 -2.77 4.68 -0.19
N ASN A 62 -2.20 5.89 -0.18
CA ASN A 62 -0.89 6.16 -0.78
C ASN A 62 0.21 5.31 -0.12
N ASN A 63 0.12 5.06 1.19
CA ASN A 63 1.05 4.16 1.88
C ASN A 63 0.86 2.71 1.44
N THR A 64 -0.38 2.25 1.27
CA THR A 64 -0.67 0.91 0.74
C THR A 64 -0.14 0.75 -0.69
N LEU A 65 -0.45 1.67 -1.59
CA LEU A 65 0.00 1.65 -2.99
C LEU A 65 1.52 1.58 -3.10
N VAL A 66 2.24 2.47 -2.41
CA VAL A 66 3.70 2.48 -2.39
C VAL A 66 4.28 1.18 -1.81
N SER A 67 3.62 0.61 -0.79
CA SER A 67 4.06 -0.65 -0.18
C SER A 67 3.87 -1.84 -1.13
N VAL A 68 2.71 -1.94 -1.78
CA VAL A 68 2.44 -2.98 -2.78
C VAL A 68 3.42 -2.85 -3.93
N ARG A 69 3.57 -1.66 -4.51
CA ARG A 69 4.53 -1.39 -5.59
C ARG A 69 5.94 -1.81 -5.22
N ARG A 70 6.39 -1.46 -4.01
CA ARG A 70 7.72 -1.86 -3.52
C ARG A 70 7.87 -3.38 -3.47
N VAL A 71 6.86 -4.11 -2.98
CA VAL A 71 6.91 -5.58 -2.93
C VAL A 71 6.89 -6.16 -4.35
N THR A 72 6.04 -5.65 -5.24
CA THR A 72 5.90 -6.17 -6.61
C THR A 72 7.08 -5.82 -7.51
N GLU A 73 7.77 -4.71 -7.30
CA GLU A 73 8.91 -4.30 -8.15
C GLU A 73 10.27 -4.71 -7.55
N ILE A 74 10.45 -4.59 -6.23
CA ILE A 74 11.75 -4.86 -5.57
C ILE A 74 11.85 -6.30 -5.07
N ASN A 75 10.74 -6.91 -4.63
CA ASN A 75 10.76 -8.30 -4.13
C ASN A 75 10.43 -9.33 -5.22
N ALA A 76 9.79 -8.96 -6.35
CA ALA A 76 9.55 -9.92 -7.44
C ALA A 76 10.84 -10.50 -8.05
N GLY A 77 11.96 -9.77 -7.97
CA GLY A 77 13.29 -10.25 -8.38
C GLY A 77 14.12 -10.89 -7.26
N ARG A 78 13.70 -10.76 -6.00
CA ARG A 78 14.38 -11.38 -4.84
C ARG A 78 13.50 -12.51 -4.35
N LYS A 79 13.82 -13.75 -4.74
CA LYS A 79 13.41 -14.93 -3.97
C LYS A 79 13.87 -14.75 -2.53
N THR A 80 13.06 -14.11 -1.69
CA THR A 80 13.19 -14.21 -0.23
C THR A 80 12.83 -15.63 0.11
N ALA A 81 13.84 -16.51 0.10
CA ALA A 81 13.73 -17.84 0.68
C ALA A 81 13.27 -17.67 2.13
N GLY A 82 12.12 -18.23 2.49
CA GLY A 82 11.70 -18.27 3.89
C GLY A 82 10.21 -18.07 4.19
N ILE A 83 9.30 -18.43 3.28
CA ILE A 83 7.92 -18.78 3.65
C ILE A 83 7.45 -19.89 2.71
N ASP A 84 7.98 -21.09 2.92
CA ASP A 84 7.33 -22.36 2.59
C ASP A 84 7.78 -23.35 3.69
N ASP A 85 6.79 -23.92 4.37
CA ASP A 85 6.80 -24.86 5.51
C ASP A 85 7.20 -24.35 6.92
#